data_AF-A0A9Q9C3F7-F1
#
_entry.id   AF-A0A9Q9C3F7-F1
#
_cell.length_a   1.000
_cell.length_b   1.000
_cell.length_c   1.000
_cell.angle_alpha   90.00
_cell.angle_beta   90.00
_cell.angle_gamma   90.00
#
_symmetry.space_group_name_H-M   'P 1'
#
loop_
_entity.id
_entity.type
_entity.pdbx_description
1 polymer ?
#
loop_
_entity_poly.entity_id
_entity_poly.type
_entity_poly.pdbx_seq_one_letter_code
_entity_poly.pdbx_strand_id
1 'polypeptide(L)'
;MDFGLLDEKLRGKTEVGLLSTEEYKHMLRDVYDHIKGRHPHVDTFLLNGEGILCPLKTKSFEFFVLLGVCCPLHPFEDFISISCCMSQEDMNRLEGKQENIVCDSVYGGYSSKSEDEIDSNTFVVTKSQMFYDYYFYKYDAKSFYELEKRDRMQYLSSKCNKGRMIQDLQIFAIIFTSRVYEELARTIRKALISRRKNAYLLFLKDLSYERMITIEGTECIVIVDCPLFECNLELHIPIVTPFEVEYAFSGEWKRFDKNSFSIEPEPKSDCTEIDLVGRAGRILLKSEGQNVPYCYGEEDMSIHNGESGIPCRYDSEGI
;
A
#
# COMPACT_ATOMS: atom_id res chain seq x y z
N MET A 1 14.38 -22.63 -8.86
CA MET A 1 15.34 -21.52 -8.97
C MET A 1 16.60 -22.04 -9.63
N ASP A 2 17.18 -21.27 -10.56
CA ASP A 2 18.45 -21.62 -11.18
C ASP A 2 19.61 -21.09 -10.33
N PHE A 3 20.24 -22.00 -9.57
CA PHE A 3 21.37 -21.65 -8.70
C PHE A 3 22.66 -21.32 -9.48
N GLY A 4 22.81 -21.79 -10.73
CA GLY A 4 23.96 -21.45 -11.56
C GLY A 4 23.88 -19.99 -12.01
N LEU A 5 22.71 -19.57 -12.48
CA LEU A 5 22.45 -18.16 -12.82
C LEU A 5 22.53 -17.25 -11.59
N LEU A 6 22.06 -17.72 -10.42
CA LEU A 6 22.21 -17.00 -9.16
C LEU A 6 23.70 -16.73 -8.85
N ASP A 7 24.54 -17.75 -8.95
CA ASP A 7 25.97 -17.64 -8.67
C ASP A 7 26.68 -16.66 -9.63
N GLU A 8 26.25 -16.63 -10.89
CA GLU A 8 26.76 -15.67 -11.88
C GLU A 8 26.38 -14.23 -11.51
N LYS A 9 25.10 -13.99 -11.19
CA LYS A 9 24.59 -12.65 -10.85
C LYS A 9 25.10 -12.10 -9.52
N LEU A 10 25.43 -12.98 -8.58
CA LEU A 10 26.00 -12.57 -7.29
C LEU A 10 27.47 -12.14 -7.38
N ARG A 11 28.14 -12.39 -8.50
CA ARG A 11 29.57 -12.06 -8.65
C ARG A 11 29.80 -10.55 -8.52
N GLY A 12 30.60 -10.16 -7.53
CA GLY A 12 30.95 -8.76 -7.29
C GLY A 12 29.89 -7.96 -6.54
N LYS A 13 28.83 -8.61 -6.05
CA LYS A 13 27.85 -8.01 -5.14
C LYS A 13 28.35 -8.10 -3.71
N THR A 14 27.94 -7.15 -2.88
CA THR A 14 28.24 -7.11 -1.45
C THR A 14 26.99 -7.23 -0.60
N GLU A 15 25.86 -6.67 -1.07
CA GLU A 15 24.58 -6.72 -0.35
C GLU A 15 23.46 -7.31 -1.20
N VAL A 16 22.67 -8.21 -0.62
CA VAL A 16 21.54 -8.87 -1.27
C VAL A 16 20.30 -8.86 -0.39
N GLY A 17 19.18 -8.42 -0.95
CA GLY A 17 17.86 -8.62 -0.37
C GLY A 17 17.24 -9.94 -0.83
N LEU A 18 16.98 -10.87 0.08
CA LEU A 18 16.23 -12.10 -0.18
C LEU A 18 14.78 -11.90 0.27
N LEU A 19 13.88 -11.71 -0.69
CA LEU A 19 12.46 -11.49 -0.45
C LEU A 19 11.67 -12.75 -0.75
N SER A 20 10.69 -13.07 0.10
CA SER A 20 9.74 -14.14 -0.16
C SER A 20 8.32 -13.71 0.15
N THR A 21 7.38 -14.09 -0.71
CA THR A 21 5.96 -14.12 -0.33
C THR A 21 5.67 -15.38 0.48
N GLU A 22 4.50 -15.42 1.12
CA GLU A 22 4.04 -16.50 2.00
C GLU A 22 4.12 -17.89 1.35
N GLU A 23 3.72 -17.99 0.09
CA GLU A 23 3.68 -19.25 -0.67
C GLU A 23 5.08 -19.88 -0.85
N TYR A 24 6.11 -19.03 -0.97
CA TYR A 24 7.48 -19.47 -1.28
C TYR A 24 8.42 -19.45 -0.07
N LYS A 25 7.89 -19.21 1.15
CA LYS A 25 8.69 -19.18 2.39
C LYS A 25 9.51 -20.45 2.61
N HIS A 26 9.01 -21.59 2.16
CA HIS A 26 9.69 -22.88 2.25
C HIS A 26 11.03 -22.91 1.50
N MET A 27 11.20 -22.10 0.44
CA MET A 27 12.44 -22.02 -0.34
C MET A 27 13.50 -21.11 0.28
N LEU A 28 13.11 -20.26 1.23
CA LEU A 28 13.97 -19.18 1.74
C LEU A 28 15.24 -19.73 2.41
N ARG A 29 15.12 -20.81 3.17
CA ARG A 29 16.25 -21.46 3.84
C ARG A 29 17.25 -22.00 2.83
N ASP A 30 16.79 -22.78 1.86
CA ASP A 30 17.67 -23.44 0.89
C ASP A 30 18.46 -22.41 0.06
N VAL A 31 17.79 -21.32 -0.33
CA VAL A 31 18.41 -20.22 -1.08
C VAL A 31 19.41 -19.47 -0.20
N TYR A 32 19.06 -19.17 1.06
CA TYR A 32 19.97 -18.51 2.00
C TYR A 32 21.22 -19.36 2.27
N ASP A 33 21.05 -20.65 2.56
CA ASP A 33 22.14 -21.58 2.85
C ASP A 33 23.07 -21.74 1.63
N HIS A 34 22.51 -21.75 0.41
CA HIS A 34 23.28 -21.74 -0.84
C HIS A 34 24.14 -20.48 -0.99
N ILE A 35 23.56 -19.29 -0.78
CA ILE A 35 24.29 -18.01 -0.87
C ILE A 35 25.41 -17.97 0.16
N LYS A 36 25.12 -18.33 1.42
CA LYS A 36 26.14 -18.32 2.49
C LYS A 36 27.24 -19.35 2.28
N GLY A 37 26.93 -20.50 1.68
CA GLY A 37 27.92 -21.52 1.36
C GLY A 37 28.86 -21.13 0.21
N ARG A 38 28.36 -20.49 -0.85
CA ARG A 38 29.15 -20.18 -2.06
C ARG A 38 29.68 -18.76 -2.14
N HIS A 39 28.98 -17.81 -1.52
CA HIS A 39 29.31 -16.38 -1.52
C HIS A 39 29.33 -15.85 -0.08
N PRO A 40 30.23 -16.36 0.80
CA PRO A 40 30.24 -15.98 2.23
C PRO A 40 30.55 -14.50 2.48
N HIS A 41 31.09 -13.80 1.47
CA HIS A 41 31.38 -12.37 1.50
C HIS A 41 30.16 -11.48 1.22
N VAL A 42 29.03 -12.08 0.83
CA VAL A 42 27.78 -11.37 0.53
C VAL A 42 26.92 -11.29 1.79
N ASP A 43 26.58 -10.08 2.18
CA ASP A 43 25.61 -9.83 3.24
C ASP A 43 24.20 -10.04 2.70
N THR A 44 23.46 -10.95 3.35
CA THR A 44 22.15 -11.40 2.89
C THR A 44 21.10 -10.99 3.91
N PHE A 45 20.15 -10.17 3.48
CA PHE A 45 19.07 -9.65 4.31
C PHE A 45 17.77 -10.35 3.98
N LEU A 46 17.16 -10.99 4.98
CA LEU A 46 15.89 -11.69 4.83
C LEU A 46 14.74 -10.70 4.99
N LEU A 47 13.84 -10.65 4.02
CA LEU A 47 12.74 -9.70 3.97
C LEU A 47 11.44 -10.45 3.66
N ASN A 48 10.39 -10.14 4.41
CA ASN A 48 9.07 -10.68 4.16
C ASN A 48 8.34 -9.79 3.15
N GLY A 49 7.81 -10.39 2.09
CA GLY A 49 6.86 -9.76 1.19
C GLY A 49 5.44 -10.21 1.50
N GLU A 50 4.48 -9.31 1.42
CA GLU A 50 3.06 -9.59 1.70
C GLU A 50 2.31 -9.79 0.40
N GLY A 51 2.04 -11.05 0.03
CA GLY A 51 1.28 -11.45 -1.16
C GLY A 51 1.97 -11.19 -2.51
N ILE A 52 2.52 -9.99 -2.73
CA ILE A 52 3.27 -9.57 -3.92
C ILE A 52 4.56 -8.84 -3.51
N LEU A 53 5.64 -9.10 -4.24
CA LEU A 53 6.93 -8.42 -4.07
C LEU A 53 6.95 -7.11 -4.84
N CYS A 54 7.07 -5.99 -4.14
CA CYS A 54 7.12 -4.66 -4.75
C CYS A 54 8.37 -3.90 -4.27
N PRO A 55 9.20 -3.34 -5.17
CA PRO A 55 10.40 -2.60 -4.79
C PRO A 55 10.06 -1.37 -3.93
N LEU A 56 8.87 -0.78 -4.12
CA LEU A 56 8.42 0.38 -3.34
C LEU A 56 8.17 0.06 -1.86
N LYS A 57 7.94 -1.22 -1.53
CA LYS A 57 7.67 -1.69 -0.16
C LYS A 57 8.92 -2.16 0.58
N THR A 58 10.02 -2.40 -0.14
CA THR A 58 11.27 -2.89 0.45
C THR A 58 12.32 -1.78 0.59
N LYS A 59 13.37 -2.04 1.37
CA LYS A 59 14.61 -1.25 1.33
C LYS A 59 15.34 -1.55 0.01
N SER A 60 16.15 -0.61 -0.47
CA SER A 60 17.02 -0.79 -1.64
C SER A 60 18.27 -1.60 -1.26
N PHE A 61 18.69 -2.47 -2.18
CA PHE A 61 19.88 -3.31 -2.11
C PHE A 61 20.52 -3.36 -3.49
N GLU A 62 21.79 -3.78 -3.57
CA GLU A 62 22.51 -3.90 -4.86
C GLU A 62 21.97 -5.00 -5.76
N PHE A 63 21.33 -6.00 -5.16
CA PHE A 63 20.76 -7.14 -5.86
C PHE A 63 19.62 -7.75 -5.04
N PHE A 64 18.62 -8.27 -5.75
CA PHE A 64 17.49 -8.95 -5.14
C PHE A 64 17.34 -10.40 -5.59
N VAL A 65 17.02 -11.26 -4.62
CA VAL A 65 16.56 -12.62 -4.87
C VAL A 65 15.09 -12.67 -4.51
N LEU A 66 14.23 -12.89 -5.51
CA LEU A 66 12.79 -12.74 -5.41
C LEU A 66 12.09 -14.11 -5.45
N LEU A 67 11.55 -14.53 -4.31
CA LEU A 67 10.80 -15.77 -4.15
C LEU A 67 9.29 -15.45 -4.11
N GLY A 68 8.69 -15.28 -5.28
CA GLY A 68 7.24 -15.07 -5.40
C GLY A 68 6.84 -14.18 -6.57
N VAL A 69 5.55 -13.83 -6.58
CA VAL A 69 4.96 -12.94 -7.59
C VAL A 69 5.46 -11.52 -7.38
N CYS A 70 6.01 -10.91 -8.43
CA CYS A 70 6.50 -9.55 -8.44
C CYS A 70 5.42 -8.58 -8.92
N CYS A 71 5.50 -7.34 -8.45
CA CYS A 71 4.64 -6.25 -8.85
C CYS A 71 4.87 -5.90 -10.34
N PRO A 72 3.87 -6.03 -11.22
CA PRO A 72 4.02 -5.67 -12.63
C PRO A 72 4.16 -4.16 -12.85
N LEU A 73 3.65 -3.34 -11.92
CA LEU A 73 3.66 -1.88 -12.02
C LEU A 73 5.01 -1.25 -11.62
N HIS A 74 5.82 -1.97 -10.85
CA HIS A 74 7.09 -1.45 -10.32
C HIS A 74 8.16 -2.53 -10.47
N PRO A 75 9.00 -2.47 -11.52
CA PRO A 75 10.03 -3.47 -11.75
C PRO A 75 11.19 -3.30 -10.77
N PHE A 76 11.79 -4.43 -10.38
CA PHE A 76 13.10 -4.43 -9.73
C PHE A 76 14.19 -4.22 -10.79
N GLU A 77 15.23 -3.45 -10.48
CA GLU A 77 16.30 -3.14 -11.43
C GLU A 77 17.28 -4.30 -11.61
N ASP A 78 17.84 -4.81 -10.51
CA ASP A 78 18.78 -5.94 -10.55
C ASP A 78 18.32 -7.06 -9.63
N PHE A 79 17.83 -8.13 -10.24
CA PHE A 79 17.25 -9.24 -9.52
C PHE A 79 17.38 -10.58 -10.24
N ILE A 80 17.13 -11.64 -9.47
CA ILE A 80 16.76 -12.97 -9.97
C ILE A 80 15.48 -13.40 -9.28
N SER A 81 14.50 -13.84 -10.06
CA SER A 81 13.25 -14.38 -9.53
C SER A 81 13.20 -15.89 -9.69
N ILE A 82 12.33 -16.51 -8.92
CA ILE A 82 11.86 -17.85 -9.29
C ILE A 82 11.14 -17.77 -10.63
N SER A 83 11.35 -18.79 -11.45
CA SER A 83 10.55 -19.06 -12.63
C SER A 83 10.07 -20.51 -12.54
N CYS A 84 8.80 -20.70 -12.84
CA CYS A 84 8.18 -22.01 -12.97
C CYS A 84 7.64 -22.16 -14.39
N CYS A 85 7.95 -23.28 -15.02
CA CYS A 85 7.30 -23.63 -16.27
C CYS A 85 5.83 -23.96 -15.99
N MET A 86 4.93 -23.41 -16.80
CA MET A 86 3.54 -23.89 -16.80
C MET A 86 3.50 -25.37 -17.19
N SER A 87 2.53 -26.11 -16.66
CA SER A 87 2.32 -27.50 -17.05
C SER A 87 1.93 -27.57 -18.53
N GLN A 88 2.23 -28.69 -19.20
CA GLN A 88 1.82 -28.87 -20.60
C GLN A 88 0.30 -28.81 -20.76
N GLU A 89 -0.44 -29.31 -19.77
CA GLU A 89 -1.90 -29.22 -19.74
C GLU A 89 -2.38 -27.77 -19.70
N ASP A 90 -1.77 -26.93 -18.84
CA ASP A 90 -2.11 -25.52 -18.76
C ASP A 90 -1.73 -24.76 -20.05
N MET A 91 -0.58 -25.06 -20.64
CA MET A 91 -0.19 -24.50 -21.94
C MET A 91 -1.19 -24.86 -23.03
N ASN A 92 -1.61 -26.12 -23.13
CA ASN A 92 -2.62 -26.56 -24.09
C ASN A 92 -4.00 -25.89 -23.85
N ARG A 93 -4.35 -25.57 -22.59
CA ARG A 93 -5.58 -24.84 -22.25
C ARG A 93 -5.52 -23.35 -22.62
N LEU A 94 -4.32 -22.79 -22.71
CA LEU A 94 -4.08 -21.43 -23.17
C LEU A 94 -4.00 -21.36 -24.70
N GLU A 95 -3.47 -22.40 -25.34
CA GLU A 95 -3.43 -22.53 -26.80
C GLU A 95 -4.85 -22.49 -27.40
N GLY A 96 -5.13 -21.44 -28.18
CA GLY A 96 -6.42 -21.25 -28.85
C GLY A 96 -7.36 -20.24 -28.18
N LYS A 97 -6.99 -19.65 -27.04
CA LYS A 97 -7.73 -18.50 -26.49
C LYS A 97 -7.44 -17.24 -27.30
N GLN A 98 -8.50 -16.55 -27.75
CA GLN A 98 -8.42 -15.23 -28.37
C GLN A 98 -8.39 -14.07 -27.35
N GLU A 99 -8.44 -14.40 -26.05
CA GLU A 99 -8.46 -13.44 -24.94
C GLU A 99 -7.05 -12.83 -24.73
N ASN A 100 -6.99 -11.63 -24.14
CA ASN A 100 -5.70 -11.06 -23.71
C ASN A 100 -5.20 -11.85 -22.50
N ILE A 101 -4.00 -12.43 -22.57
CA ILE A 101 -3.44 -13.24 -21.48
C ILE A 101 -2.41 -12.41 -20.72
N VAL A 102 -2.60 -12.32 -19.41
CA VAL A 102 -1.66 -11.67 -18.48
C VAL A 102 -1.14 -12.73 -17.52
N CYS A 103 0.17 -13.01 -17.60
CA CYS A 103 0.85 -13.92 -16.69
C CYS A 103 1.60 -13.15 -15.61
N ASP A 104 1.62 -13.68 -14.40
CA ASP A 104 2.50 -13.15 -13.36
C ASP A 104 3.99 -13.45 -13.61
N SER A 105 4.86 -12.89 -12.77
CA SER A 105 6.31 -13.02 -12.93
C SER A 105 6.83 -14.45 -12.75
N VAL A 106 6.11 -15.32 -12.05
CA VAL A 106 6.54 -16.71 -11.82
C VAL A 106 6.47 -17.50 -13.12
N TYR A 107 5.51 -17.19 -13.98
CA TYR A 107 5.34 -17.80 -15.31
C TYR A 107 6.07 -17.04 -16.43
N GLY A 108 7.03 -16.17 -16.08
CA GLY A 108 7.86 -15.45 -17.05
C GLY A 108 7.33 -14.08 -17.48
N GLY A 109 6.30 -13.53 -16.82
CA GLY A 109 5.87 -12.14 -17.03
C GLY A 109 5.41 -11.85 -18.46
N TYR A 110 4.70 -12.79 -19.09
CA TYR A 110 4.19 -12.62 -20.44
C TYR A 110 2.90 -11.79 -20.41
N SER A 111 2.94 -10.60 -21.00
CA SER A 111 1.74 -9.90 -21.48
C SER A 111 1.80 -9.88 -23.00
N SER A 112 0.75 -10.34 -23.67
CA SER A 112 0.69 -10.29 -25.14
C SER A 112 0.50 -8.88 -25.69
N LYS A 113 0.24 -7.88 -24.83
CA LYS A 113 -0.03 -6.47 -25.20
C LYS A 113 0.46 -5.46 -24.14
N SER A 114 0.62 -4.20 -24.53
CA SER A 114 0.88 -3.08 -23.60
C SER A 114 -0.30 -2.83 -22.66
N GLU A 115 -0.06 -2.28 -21.46
CA GLU A 115 -1.11 -2.03 -20.44
C GLU A 115 -2.27 -1.17 -20.94
N ASP A 116 -2.03 -0.32 -21.94
CA ASP A 116 -3.02 0.56 -22.58
C ASP A 116 -4.00 -0.17 -23.51
N GLU A 117 -3.69 -1.42 -23.92
CA GLU A 117 -4.52 -2.25 -24.80
C GLU A 117 -5.30 -3.35 -24.04
N ILE A 118 -5.19 -3.36 -22.71
CA ILE A 118 -5.91 -4.33 -21.86
C ILE A 118 -7.39 -3.93 -21.80
N ASP A 119 -8.21 -4.70 -22.51
CA ASP A 119 -9.66 -4.56 -22.60
C ASP A 119 -10.39 -5.59 -21.71
N SER A 120 -11.72 -5.47 -21.63
CA SER A 120 -12.70 -6.29 -20.88
C SER A 120 -12.68 -7.81 -21.14
N ASN A 121 -11.80 -8.29 -22.00
CA ASN A 121 -11.61 -9.71 -22.32
C ASN A 121 -10.21 -10.20 -21.93
N THR A 122 -9.84 -9.98 -20.67
CA THR A 122 -8.53 -10.34 -20.12
C THR A 122 -8.61 -11.60 -19.26
N PHE A 123 -7.66 -12.51 -19.46
CA PHE A 123 -7.48 -13.76 -18.72
C PHE A 123 -6.18 -13.68 -17.91
N VAL A 124 -6.27 -13.84 -16.60
CA VAL A 124 -5.14 -13.70 -15.68
C VAL A 124 -4.65 -15.07 -15.27
N VAL A 125 -3.38 -15.35 -15.56
CA VAL A 125 -2.69 -16.58 -15.20
C VAL A 125 -1.80 -16.28 -13.99
N THR A 126 -2.38 -16.49 -12.81
CA THR A 126 -1.71 -16.34 -11.53
C THR A 126 -2.35 -17.23 -10.48
N LYS A 127 -1.57 -17.64 -9.48
CA LYS A 127 -2.07 -18.23 -8.24
C LYS A 127 -2.24 -17.19 -7.12
N SER A 128 -1.76 -15.96 -7.32
CA SER A 128 -1.86 -14.88 -6.33
C SER A 128 -3.22 -14.19 -6.42
N GLN A 129 -4.02 -14.30 -5.35
CA GLN A 129 -5.30 -13.60 -5.24
C GLN A 129 -5.13 -12.08 -5.39
N MET A 130 -4.09 -11.51 -4.77
CA MET A 130 -3.82 -10.07 -4.82
C MET A 130 -3.52 -9.58 -6.25
N PHE A 131 -2.81 -10.40 -7.03
CA PHE A 131 -2.50 -10.08 -8.43
C PHE A 131 -3.79 -10.12 -9.24
N TYR A 132 -4.60 -11.18 -9.06
CA TYR A 132 -5.88 -11.32 -9.72
C TYR A 132 -6.86 -10.19 -9.38
N ASP A 133 -7.01 -9.83 -8.11
CA ASP A 133 -7.95 -8.80 -7.63
C ASP A 133 -7.71 -7.45 -8.33
N TYR A 134 -6.46 -7.04 -8.53
CA TYR A 134 -6.13 -5.81 -9.24
C TYR A 134 -6.70 -5.81 -10.67
N TYR A 135 -6.43 -6.87 -11.45
CA TYR A 135 -6.91 -6.96 -12.83
C TYR A 135 -8.43 -7.17 -12.89
N PHE A 136 -9.00 -7.91 -11.93
CA PHE A 136 -10.43 -8.12 -11.84
C PHE A 136 -11.19 -6.80 -11.61
N TYR A 137 -10.77 -6.00 -10.62
CA TYR A 137 -11.46 -4.73 -10.35
C TYR A 137 -11.26 -3.71 -11.47
N LYS A 138 -10.05 -3.61 -12.02
CA LYS A 138 -9.70 -2.61 -13.06
C LYS A 138 -10.23 -2.99 -14.46
N TYR A 139 -10.21 -4.27 -14.83
CA TYR A 139 -10.47 -4.74 -16.19
C TYR A 139 -11.58 -5.80 -16.31
N ASP A 140 -12.25 -6.20 -15.22
CA ASP A 140 -13.21 -7.30 -15.20
C ASP A 140 -12.60 -8.63 -15.68
N ALA A 141 -11.33 -8.85 -15.33
CA ALA A 141 -10.57 -9.98 -15.83
C ALA A 141 -11.03 -11.33 -15.24
N LYS A 142 -10.89 -12.40 -16.02
CA LYS A 142 -11.20 -13.78 -15.62
C LYS A 142 -9.95 -14.46 -15.07
N SER A 143 -10.10 -15.27 -14.03
CA SER A 143 -9.00 -16.09 -13.50
C SER A 143 -8.84 -17.39 -14.27
N PHE A 144 -7.60 -17.76 -14.60
CA PHE A 144 -7.27 -19.05 -15.20
C PHE A 144 -7.36 -20.22 -14.21
N TYR A 145 -6.94 -19.99 -12.97
CA TYR A 145 -6.96 -20.99 -11.90
C TYR A 145 -8.20 -20.91 -11.02
N GLU A 146 -9.27 -20.26 -11.50
CA GLU A 146 -10.55 -20.15 -10.81
C GLU A 146 -10.43 -19.62 -9.37
N LEU A 147 -9.55 -18.62 -9.19
CA LEU A 147 -9.38 -17.90 -7.92
C LEU A 147 -10.70 -17.31 -7.42
N GLU A 148 -10.77 -17.06 -6.11
CA GLU A 148 -12.00 -16.62 -5.45
C GLU A 148 -12.51 -15.33 -6.09
N LYS A 149 -13.76 -15.37 -6.56
CA LYS A 149 -14.41 -14.20 -7.16
C LYS A 149 -15.20 -13.46 -6.09
N ARG A 150 -14.73 -12.27 -5.76
CA ARG A 150 -15.53 -11.28 -5.02
C ARG A 150 -16.53 -10.62 -5.97
N ASP A 151 -17.64 -10.13 -5.44
CA ASP A 151 -18.60 -9.38 -6.26
C ASP A 151 -17.98 -8.03 -6.66
N ARG A 152 -17.66 -7.89 -7.95
CA ARG A 152 -17.10 -6.66 -8.52
C ARG A 152 -18.05 -5.49 -8.38
N MET A 153 -19.34 -5.71 -8.61
CA MET A 153 -20.34 -4.66 -8.48
C MET A 153 -20.43 -4.21 -7.03
N GLN A 154 -20.40 -5.14 -6.07
CA GLN A 154 -20.35 -4.81 -4.65
C GLN A 154 -19.10 -3.99 -4.30
N TYR A 155 -17.92 -4.42 -4.76
CA TYR A 155 -16.67 -3.69 -4.53
C TYR A 155 -16.72 -2.28 -5.11
N LEU A 156 -17.06 -2.12 -6.39
CA LEU A 156 -17.11 -0.81 -7.04
C LEU A 156 -18.20 0.10 -6.45
N SER A 157 -19.36 -0.46 -6.09
CA SER A 157 -20.42 0.28 -5.39
C SER A 157 -19.95 0.75 -4.02
N SER A 158 -19.14 -0.04 -3.31
CA SER A 158 -18.55 0.38 -2.04
C SER A 158 -17.63 1.59 -2.21
N LYS A 159 -16.87 1.66 -3.31
CA LYS A 159 -16.01 2.81 -3.66
C LYS A 159 -16.84 4.06 -3.96
N CYS A 160 -17.95 3.94 -4.69
CA CYS A 160 -18.90 5.04 -4.87
C CYS A 160 -19.43 5.57 -3.54
N ASN A 161 -19.87 4.65 -2.67
CA ASN A 161 -20.46 5.00 -1.38
C ASN A 161 -19.45 5.73 -0.50
N LYS A 162 -18.21 5.23 -0.43
CA LYS A 162 -17.10 5.91 0.25
C LYS A 162 -16.87 7.31 -0.28
N GLY A 163 -16.86 7.51 -1.61
CA GLY A 163 -16.71 8.84 -2.19
C GLY A 163 -17.85 9.80 -1.80
N ARG A 164 -19.09 9.32 -1.72
CA ARG A 164 -20.22 10.14 -1.22
C ARG A 164 -20.08 10.51 0.25
N MET A 165 -19.62 9.58 1.09
CA MET A 165 -19.46 9.80 2.53
C MET A 165 -18.46 10.92 2.85
N ILE A 166 -17.46 11.16 1.98
CA ILE A 166 -16.38 12.11 2.25
C ILE A 166 -16.63 13.53 1.71
N GLN A 167 -17.74 13.78 0.99
CA GLN A 167 -18.02 15.07 0.36
C GLN A 167 -18.10 16.21 1.37
N ASP A 168 -18.74 15.96 2.52
CA ASP A 168 -19.00 16.96 3.55
C ASP A 168 -17.86 17.09 4.58
N LEU A 169 -16.94 16.13 4.62
CA LEU A 169 -15.81 16.11 5.55
C LEU A 169 -14.84 17.25 5.25
N GLN A 170 -14.22 17.82 6.28
CA GLN A 170 -13.40 19.02 6.23
C GLN A 170 -11.91 18.74 6.45
N ILE A 171 -11.55 17.68 7.18
CA ILE A 171 -10.17 17.42 7.58
C ILE A 171 -9.67 16.07 7.04
N PHE A 172 -8.68 16.13 6.15
CA PHE A 172 -8.11 14.99 5.45
C PHE A 172 -6.64 14.78 5.81
N ALA A 173 -6.25 13.53 6.09
CA ALA A 173 -4.86 13.09 6.06
C ALA A 173 -4.60 12.34 4.75
N ILE A 174 -3.64 12.80 3.96
CA ILE A 174 -3.20 12.12 2.74
C ILE A 174 -1.90 11.39 3.07
N ILE A 175 -1.99 10.08 3.14
CA ILE A 175 -0.87 9.19 3.44
C ILE A 175 -0.35 8.62 2.13
N PHE A 176 0.94 8.80 1.84
CA PHE A 176 1.61 8.14 0.72
C PHE A 176 2.72 7.22 1.22
N THR A 177 2.81 6.03 0.64
CA THR A 177 3.71 4.96 1.11
C THR A 177 5.07 4.94 0.44
N SER A 178 5.19 5.64 -0.69
CA SER A 178 6.42 5.73 -1.49
C SER A 178 6.57 7.13 -2.07
N ARG A 179 7.81 7.60 -2.17
CA ARG A 179 8.13 8.91 -2.76
C ARG A 179 7.67 9.04 -4.21
N VAL A 180 7.52 7.92 -4.93
CA VAL A 180 6.96 7.89 -6.30
C VAL A 180 5.56 8.51 -6.34
N TYR A 181 4.79 8.42 -5.26
CA TYR A 181 3.43 8.95 -5.16
C TYR A 181 3.34 10.35 -4.56
N GLU A 182 4.47 10.98 -4.25
CA GLU A 182 4.47 12.30 -3.60
C GLU A 182 3.81 13.37 -4.47
N GLU A 183 4.06 13.36 -5.78
CA GLU A 183 3.45 14.33 -6.70
C GLU A 183 1.92 14.18 -6.76
N LEU A 184 1.44 12.94 -6.87
CA LEU A 184 0.01 12.63 -6.84
C LEU A 184 -0.62 13.11 -5.52
N ALA A 185 0.01 12.82 -4.38
CA ALA A 185 -0.46 13.27 -3.07
C ALA A 185 -0.50 14.81 -2.97
N ARG A 186 0.51 15.50 -3.50
CA ARG A 186 0.54 16.98 -3.58
C ARG A 186 -0.58 17.53 -4.47
N THR A 187 -0.88 16.88 -5.58
CA THR A 187 -1.98 17.27 -6.48
C THR A 187 -3.34 17.14 -5.79
N ILE A 188 -3.57 16.02 -5.09
CA ILE A 188 -4.78 15.80 -4.28
C ILE A 188 -4.90 16.89 -3.20
N ARG A 189 -3.81 17.18 -2.47
CA ARG A 189 -3.78 18.25 -1.46
C ARG A 189 -4.19 19.60 -2.06
N LYS A 190 -3.62 19.98 -3.20
CA LYS A 190 -3.95 21.25 -3.87
C LYS A 190 -5.43 21.34 -4.24
N ALA A 191 -5.99 20.26 -4.78
CA ALA A 191 -7.41 20.19 -5.15
C ALA A 191 -8.36 20.23 -3.93
N LEU A 192 -7.97 19.64 -2.80
CA LEU A 192 -8.72 19.72 -1.55
C LEU A 192 -8.66 21.14 -0.95
N ILE A 193 -7.48 21.76 -0.93
CA ILE A 193 -7.30 23.14 -0.42
C ILE A 193 -8.08 24.15 -1.25
N SER A 194 -8.10 24.01 -2.59
CA SER A 194 -8.89 24.92 -3.44
C SER A 194 -10.38 24.89 -3.10
N ARG A 195 -10.86 23.77 -2.54
CA ARG A 195 -12.24 23.55 -2.09
C ARG A 195 -12.45 23.82 -0.60
N ARG A 196 -11.53 24.56 0.02
CA ARG A 196 -11.57 24.97 1.43
C ARG A 196 -11.55 23.81 2.43
N LYS A 197 -10.97 22.66 2.04
CA LYS A 197 -10.73 21.54 2.95
C LYS A 197 -9.34 21.66 3.57
N ASN A 198 -9.19 21.19 4.81
CA ASN A 198 -7.89 21.02 5.45
C ASN A 198 -7.29 19.69 5.01
N ALA A 199 -6.09 19.72 4.42
CA ALA A 199 -5.42 18.53 3.91
C ALA A 199 -3.95 18.48 4.33
N TYR A 200 -3.60 17.44 5.08
CA TYR A 200 -2.24 17.17 5.54
C TYR A 200 -1.58 16.09 4.68
N LEU A 201 -0.27 16.19 4.49
CA LEU A 201 0.52 15.16 3.83
C LEU A 201 1.34 14.40 4.88
N LEU A 202 1.24 13.08 4.85
CA LEU A 202 1.96 12.18 5.75
C LEU A 202 2.68 11.13 4.91
N PHE A 203 3.95 10.90 5.20
CA PHE A 203 4.72 9.82 4.60
C PHE A 203 4.81 8.66 5.58
N LEU A 204 4.15 7.54 5.27
CA LEU A 204 4.17 6.32 6.08
C LEU A 204 4.42 5.13 5.17
N LYS A 205 5.63 4.58 5.21
CA LYS A 205 6.03 3.45 4.35
C LYS A 205 5.18 2.20 4.60
N ASP A 206 4.82 1.99 5.85
CA ASP A 206 4.10 0.82 6.33
C ASP A 206 2.85 1.26 7.09
N LEU A 207 1.73 0.72 6.64
CA LEU A 207 0.35 1.06 7.02
C LEU A 207 -0.16 -0.02 7.98
N SER A 208 0.04 0.21 9.28
CA SER A 208 -0.48 -0.65 10.34
C SER A 208 -1.62 0.04 11.07
N TYR A 209 -2.51 -0.75 11.67
CA TYR A 209 -3.61 -0.23 12.48
C TYR A 209 -3.09 0.71 13.59
N GLU A 210 -2.03 0.30 14.28
CA GLU A 210 -1.41 0.99 15.41
C GLU A 210 -0.86 2.36 14.99
N ARG A 211 -0.30 2.47 13.78
CA ARG A 211 0.16 3.76 13.26
C ARG A 211 -0.99 4.64 12.85
N MET A 212 -1.99 4.07 12.18
CA MET A 212 -3.10 4.85 11.66
C MET A 212 -4.04 5.38 12.75
N ILE A 213 -4.24 4.63 13.83
CA ILE A 213 -5.12 5.08 14.93
C ILE A 213 -4.55 6.26 15.71
N THR A 214 -3.22 6.48 15.67
CA THR A 214 -2.58 7.64 16.30
C THR A 214 -2.77 8.95 15.52
N ILE A 215 -3.35 8.90 14.31
CA ILE A 215 -3.64 10.09 13.50
C ILE A 215 -4.94 10.71 14.02
N GLU A 216 -4.80 11.58 15.02
CA GLU A 216 -5.93 12.30 15.62
C GLU A 216 -6.33 13.56 14.86
N GLY A 217 -7.57 14.01 15.07
CA GLY A 217 -8.08 15.27 14.52
C GLY A 217 -8.35 15.26 13.02
N THR A 218 -8.34 14.08 12.38
CA THR A 218 -8.72 13.92 10.97
C THR A 218 -10.06 13.19 10.84
N GLU A 219 -10.82 13.55 9.81
CA GLU A 219 -12.14 12.96 9.54
C GLU A 219 -12.07 11.93 8.41
N CYS A 220 -11.01 11.95 7.60
CA CYS A 220 -10.82 11.05 6.47
C CYS A 220 -9.33 10.80 6.20
N ILE A 221 -8.99 9.57 5.85
CA ILE A 221 -7.65 9.20 5.40
C ILE A 221 -7.69 8.84 3.92
N VAL A 222 -6.88 9.53 3.12
CA VAL A 222 -6.61 9.21 1.71
C VAL A 222 -5.31 8.44 1.63
N ILE A 223 -5.34 7.21 1.14
CA ILE A 223 -4.15 6.37 0.96
C ILE A 223 -3.71 6.37 -0.50
N VAL A 224 -2.47 6.79 -0.73
CA VAL A 224 -1.79 6.74 -2.02
C VAL A 224 -0.68 5.69 -1.94
N ASP A 225 -0.97 4.51 -2.48
CA ASP A 225 -0.10 3.33 -2.41
C ASP A 225 -0.02 2.63 -3.77
N CYS A 226 0.82 1.59 -3.89
CA CYS A 226 0.82 0.73 -5.05
C CYS A 226 -0.58 0.12 -5.26
N PRO A 227 -1.19 0.25 -6.47
CA PRO A 227 -2.56 -0.20 -6.72
C PRO A 227 -2.83 -1.69 -6.45
N LEU A 228 -1.81 -2.53 -6.39
CA LEU A 228 -1.94 -3.94 -6.06
C LEU A 228 -2.21 -4.18 -4.58
N PHE A 229 -1.84 -3.25 -3.71
CA PHE A 229 -2.09 -3.35 -2.27
C PHE A 229 -3.47 -2.76 -1.93
N GLU A 230 -4.22 -3.43 -1.07
CA GLU A 230 -5.49 -2.94 -0.53
C GLU A 230 -5.32 -2.71 0.97
N CYS A 231 -5.67 -1.51 1.43
CA CYS A 231 -5.72 -1.22 2.86
C CYS A 231 -7.10 -1.63 3.40
N ASN A 232 -7.15 -2.74 4.13
CA ASN A 232 -8.37 -3.29 4.74
C ASN A 232 -8.46 -3.00 6.24
N LEU A 233 -7.85 -1.91 6.71
CA LEU A 233 -7.85 -1.55 8.12
C LEU A 233 -9.22 -0.98 8.52
N GLU A 234 -9.82 -1.56 9.57
CA GLU A 234 -11.09 -1.10 10.12
C GLU A 234 -10.84 0.04 11.11
N LEU A 235 -10.89 1.29 10.62
CA LEU A 235 -10.82 2.48 11.46
C LEU A 235 -12.20 3.11 11.66
N HIS A 236 -12.33 3.89 12.73
CA HIS A 236 -13.54 4.65 13.02
C HIS A 236 -13.79 5.79 12.02
N ILE A 237 -12.77 6.16 11.22
CA ILE A 237 -12.85 7.14 10.14
C ILE A 237 -12.71 6.46 8.76
N PRO A 238 -13.34 7.00 7.71
CA PRO A 238 -13.24 6.46 6.36
C PRO A 238 -11.81 6.48 5.83
N ILE A 239 -11.41 5.34 5.26
CA ILE A 239 -10.19 5.18 4.47
C ILE A 239 -10.58 5.07 3.00
N VAL A 240 -10.01 5.95 2.17
CA VAL A 240 -10.30 6.11 0.75
C VAL A 240 -9.03 6.15 -0.09
N THR A 241 -9.12 5.91 -1.39
CA THR A 241 -8.04 6.07 -2.37
C THR A 241 -8.25 7.34 -3.21
N PRO A 242 -7.25 7.80 -3.99
CA PRO A 242 -7.40 8.92 -4.90
C PRO A 242 -8.66 8.85 -5.79
N PHE A 243 -9.01 7.66 -6.26
CA PHE A 243 -10.22 7.44 -7.05
C PHE A 243 -11.51 7.88 -6.35
N GLU A 244 -11.71 7.49 -5.08
CA GLU A 244 -12.91 7.89 -4.34
C GLU A 244 -12.94 9.40 -4.06
N VAL A 245 -11.77 10.02 -3.86
CA VAL A 245 -11.65 11.49 -3.72
C VAL A 245 -12.01 12.17 -5.03
N GLU A 246 -11.52 11.66 -6.16
CA GLU A 246 -11.92 12.16 -7.47
C GLU A 246 -13.43 12.01 -7.69
N TYR A 247 -14.00 10.85 -7.40
CA TYR A 247 -15.45 10.63 -7.52
C TYR A 247 -16.26 11.58 -6.62
N ALA A 248 -15.80 11.81 -5.39
CA ALA A 248 -16.47 12.68 -4.43
C ALA A 248 -16.66 14.12 -4.95
N PHE A 249 -15.62 14.68 -5.60
CA PHE A 249 -15.61 16.09 -5.99
C PHE A 249 -15.90 16.35 -7.48
N SER A 250 -15.73 15.34 -8.34
CA SER A 250 -16.17 15.44 -9.74
C SER A 250 -17.64 15.04 -9.91
N GLY A 251 -18.15 14.11 -9.09
CA GLY A 251 -19.44 13.48 -9.28
C GLY A 251 -19.50 12.51 -10.46
N GLU A 252 -18.40 12.33 -11.19
CA GLU A 252 -18.35 11.53 -12.41
C GLU A 252 -17.67 10.18 -12.16
N TRP A 253 -18.34 9.11 -12.59
CA TRP A 253 -17.74 7.78 -12.57
C TRP A 253 -16.85 7.58 -13.79
N LYS A 254 -15.54 7.48 -13.55
CA LYS A 254 -14.53 7.14 -14.56
C LYS A 254 -14.16 5.66 -14.51
N ARG A 255 -13.37 5.20 -15.48
CA ARG A 255 -12.76 3.86 -15.44
C ARG A 255 -11.99 3.71 -14.12
N PHE A 256 -12.27 2.63 -13.40
CA PHE A 256 -11.69 2.42 -12.08
C PHE A 256 -10.17 2.25 -12.15
N ASP A 257 -9.44 3.09 -11.43
CA ASP A 257 -8.04 2.93 -11.09
C ASP A 257 -7.81 3.60 -9.74
N LYS A 258 -7.31 2.86 -8.74
CA LYS A 258 -7.13 3.34 -7.36
C LYS A 258 -6.40 4.70 -7.29
N ASN A 259 -5.39 4.89 -8.14
CA ASN A 259 -4.58 6.10 -8.14
C ASN A 259 -4.99 7.11 -9.21
N SER A 260 -6.16 6.93 -9.86
CA SER A 260 -6.73 7.95 -10.74
C SER A 260 -7.03 9.22 -9.95
N PHE A 261 -6.50 10.34 -10.43
CA PHE A 261 -6.87 11.66 -9.96
C PHE A 261 -6.61 12.71 -11.04
N SER A 262 -7.65 13.35 -11.54
CA SER A 262 -7.52 14.37 -12.61
C SER A 262 -8.32 15.65 -12.36
N ILE A 263 -8.67 15.91 -11.10
CA ILE A 263 -9.42 17.13 -10.74
C ILE A 263 -8.50 18.34 -10.76
N GLU A 264 -8.85 19.33 -11.59
CA GLU A 264 -8.17 20.61 -11.57
C GLU A 264 -8.51 21.42 -10.30
N PRO A 265 -7.54 22.19 -9.77
CA PRO A 265 -7.80 23.15 -8.70
C PRO A 265 -8.80 24.20 -9.17
N GLU A 266 -9.74 24.58 -8.30
CA GLU A 266 -10.64 25.69 -8.60
C GLU A 266 -9.87 27.02 -8.66
N PRO A 267 -10.15 27.90 -9.64
CA PRO A 267 -9.44 29.16 -9.79
C PRO A 267 -9.66 30.07 -8.57
N LYS A 268 -8.55 30.32 -7.85
CA LYS A 268 -8.34 31.27 -6.74
C LYS A 268 -9.53 31.48 -5.79
N SER A 269 -9.59 30.62 -4.76
CA SER A 269 -10.05 31.03 -3.44
C SER A 269 -8.94 31.87 -2.77
N ASP A 270 -9.25 33.07 -2.27
CA ASP A 270 -8.34 34.00 -1.56
C ASP A 270 -7.81 33.46 -0.21
N CYS A 271 -7.50 32.17 -0.09
CA CYS A 271 -6.89 31.58 1.10
C CYS A 271 -5.37 31.57 0.95
N THR A 272 -4.69 32.37 1.77
CA THR A 272 -3.25 32.24 1.98
C THR A 272 -2.97 31.03 2.88
N GLU A 273 -1.86 30.32 2.69
CA GLU A 273 -1.46 29.15 3.50
C GLU A 273 -1.44 29.43 5.02
N ILE A 274 -1.29 30.71 5.40
CA ILE A 274 -1.20 31.19 6.79
C ILE A 274 -2.56 31.15 7.50
N ASP A 275 -3.69 31.35 6.80
CA ASP A 275 -5.03 31.31 7.40
C ASP A 275 -5.46 29.89 7.83
N LEU A 276 -4.90 28.87 7.19
CA LEU A 276 -5.18 27.46 7.46
C LEU A 276 -4.43 26.94 8.68
N VAL A 277 -3.16 27.34 8.88
CA VAL A 277 -2.36 26.96 10.07
C VAL A 277 -2.98 27.52 11.36
N GLY A 278 -3.54 28.73 11.31
CA GLY A 278 -4.21 29.36 12.45
C GLY A 278 -5.53 28.68 12.86
N ARG A 279 -6.27 28.08 11.93
CA ARG A 279 -7.49 27.30 12.22
C ARG A 279 -7.18 25.83 12.57
N ALA A 280 -6.29 25.18 11.82
CA ALA A 280 -5.85 23.81 12.06
C ALA A 280 -5.13 23.65 13.41
N GLY A 281 -4.20 24.55 13.73
CA GLY A 281 -3.52 24.56 15.02
C GLY A 281 -4.49 24.70 16.20
N ARG A 282 -5.55 25.51 16.05
CA ARG A 282 -6.60 25.64 17.08
C ARG A 282 -7.54 24.42 17.18
N ILE A 283 -7.69 23.63 16.12
CA ILE A 283 -8.50 22.40 16.15
C ILE A 283 -7.70 21.25 16.77
N LEU A 284 -6.40 21.15 16.50
CA LEU A 284 -5.50 20.21 17.18
C LEU A 284 -5.29 20.57 18.66
N LEU A 285 -5.28 21.86 19.01
CA LEU A 285 -5.20 22.34 20.40
C LEU A 285 -6.52 22.18 21.20
N LYS A 286 -7.60 21.67 20.59
CA LYS A 286 -8.87 21.41 21.30
C LYS A 286 -8.88 20.08 22.05
N SER A 287 -7.87 19.22 21.91
CA SER A 287 -7.61 18.19 22.91
C SER A 287 -6.88 18.83 24.09
N GLU A 288 -7.63 19.50 24.97
CA GLU A 288 -7.20 19.65 26.36
C GLU A 288 -7.27 18.26 27.03
N GLY A 289 -6.42 17.34 26.55
CA GLY A 289 -6.05 16.16 27.31
C GLY A 289 -5.23 16.63 28.50
N GLN A 290 -5.44 16.01 29.65
CA GLN A 290 -4.66 16.21 30.87
C GLN A 290 -3.17 16.05 30.56
N ASN A 291 -2.49 17.15 30.28
CA ASN A 291 -1.05 17.18 30.17
C ASN A 291 -0.51 17.06 31.59
N VAL A 292 0.05 15.91 31.94
CA VAL A 292 0.92 15.81 33.12
C VAL A 292 2.25 16.48 32.72
N PRO A 293 2.62 17.62 33.34
CA PRO A 293 3.85 18.30 33.00
C PRO A 293 5.04 17.40 33.34
N TYR A 294 5.87 17.10 32.34
CA TYR A 294 7.15 16.44 32.53
C TYR A 294 8.15 17.45 33.12
N CYS A 295 8.54 17.27 34.38
CA CYS A 295 9.54 18.11 35.07
C CYS A 295 10.95 17.48 34.96
N TYR A 296 11.95 18.30 34.62
CA TYR A 296 13.39 17.96 34.61
C TYR A 296 13.99 17.83 36.04
N GLY A 297 13.24 17.30 37.00
CA GLY A 297 13.72 16.96 38.34
C GLY A 297 14.18 15.51 38.43
N GLU A 298 14.89 15.14 39.50
CA GLU A 298 15.29 13.75 39.79
C GLU A 298 14.11 12.80 39.55
N GLU A 299 14.32 11.79 38.69
CA GLU A 299 13.30 10.77 38.41
C GLU A 299 12.92 10.07 39.71
N ASP A 300 11.68 10.27 40.13
CA ASP A 300 11.11 9.57 41.26
C ASP A 300 10.92 8.10 40.89
N MET A 301 11.87 7.26 41.30
CA MET A 301 11.87 5.82 41.08
C MET A 301 10.96 5.07 42.07
N SER A 302 10.17 5.79 42.87
CA SER A 302 9.20 5.20 43.81
C SER A 302 7.99 4.66 43.05
N ILE A 303 7.58 3.42 43.35
CA ILE A 303 6.29 2.90 42.90
C ILE A 303 5.23 3.49 43.81
N HIS A 304 4.51 4.49 43.31
CA HIS A 304 3.35 5.05 44.00
C HIS A 304 2.13 4.16 43.77
N ASN A 305 1.36 3.90 44.83
CA ASN A 305 0.07 3.22 44.69
C ASN A 305 -0.86 4.15 43.89
N GLY A 306 -1.31 3.68 42.72
CA GLY A 306 -2.23 4.44 41.86
C GLY A 306 -3.58 4.71 42.53
N GLU A 307 -4.33 5.65 41.95
CA GLU A 307 -5.63 6.08 42.46
C GLU A 307 -6.62 4.91 42.53
N SER A 308 -7.13 4.64 43.72
CA SER A 308 -8.27 3.74 43.91
C SER A 308 -9.57 4.54 43.92
N GLY A 309 -10.52 4.14 43.06
CA GLY A 309 -11.84 4.76 43.00
C GLY A 309 -12.58 4.40 41.72
N ILE A 310 -13.76 4.99 41.56
CA ILE A 310 -14.57 4.92 40.33
C ILE A 310 -14.44 6.25 39.59
N PRO A 311 -14.58 6.32 38.26
CA PRO A 311 -14.25 7.52 37.45
C PRO A 311 -14.94 8.83 37.86
N CYS A 312 -15.96 8.77 38.72
CA CYS A 312 -16.70 9.89 39.25
C CYS A 312 -16.40 10.23 40.73
N ARG A 313 -15.53 9.48 41.42
CA ARG A 313 -15.00 9.73 42.78
C ARG A 313 -13.75 8.87 43.04
N TYR A 314 -12.61 9.53 43.25
CA TYR A 314 -11.39 8.89 43.76
C TYR A 314 -11.27 9.10 45.27
N ASP A 315 -10.88 8.05 45.99
CA ASP A 315 -10.91 8.02 47.46
C ASP A 315 -9.62 8.56 48.11
N SER A 316 -8.56 8.74 47.33
CA SER A 316 -7.29 9.33 47.80
C SER A 316 -6.46 9.88 46.64
N GLU A 317 -5.97 11.10 46.79
CA GLU A 317 -4.90 11.66 45.95
C GLU A 317 -3.55 11.18 46.51
N GLY A 318 -2.70 10.59 45.68
CA GLY A 318 -1.35 10.17 46.06
C GLY A 318 -0.49 11.37 46.44
N ILE A 319 0.20 11.29 47.60
CA ILE A 319 1.23 12.24 48.03
C ILE A 319 2.53 11.93 47.28
#